data_AF-A0A512AZF2-F1
#
_entry.id   AF-A0A512AZF2-F1
#
_cell.length_a   1.000
_cell.length_b   1.000
_cell.length_c   1.000
_cell.angle_alpha   90.00
_cell.angle_beta   90.00
_cell.angle_gamma   90.00
#
_symmetry.space_group_name_H-M   'P 1'
#
loop_
_entity.id
_entity.type
_entity.pdbx_description
1 polymer ?
#
loop_
_entity_poly.entity_id
_entity_poly.type
_entity_poly.pdbx_seq_one_letter_code
_entity_poly.pdbx_strand_id
1 'polypeptide(L)'
;MASTFKSSKKCPHCGEWSEWNQQPTDTCQFCGALLDDRTLLREAARELERKKKNRIEIDIIEIYPTDSLPVKIGKRLIQAVQISFIGIVSFIIWFLTMLAG
;
A
#
# COMPACT_ATOMS: atom_id res chain seq x y z
N MET A 1 -8.24 15.85 32.04
CA MET A 1 -6.95 15.19 32.34
C MET A 1 -7.04 13.79 31.77
N ALA A 2 -6.29 13.49 30.71
CA ALA A 2 -6.36 12.19 30.03
C ALA A 2 -5.69 11.13 30.91
N SER A 3 -6.46 10.15 31.36
CA SER A 3 -5.98 9.00 32.12
C SER A 3 -5.00 8.20 31.25
N THR A 4 -3.70 8.29 31.56
CA THR A 4 -2.65 7.49 30.92
C THR A 4 -2.73 6.08 31.49
N PHE A 5 -3.39 5.17 30.78
CA PHE A 5 -3.33 3.75 31.10
C PHE A 5 -1.89 3.27 30.85
N LYS A 6 -1.09 3.13 31.92
CA LYS A 6 0.25 2.55 31.85
C LYS A 6 0.12 1.05 31.54
N SER A 7 0.30 0.68 30.29
CA SER A 7 0.42 -0.72 29.90
C SER A 7 1.87 -1.16 30.12
N SER A 8 2.08 -2.35 30.64
CA SER A 8 3.40 -2.95 30.74
C SER A 8 3.43 -4.24 29.95
N LYS A 9 4.54 -4.50 29.28
CA LYS A 9 4.73 -5.69 28.46
C LYS A 9 6.05 -6.35 28.80
N LYS A 10 6.03 -7.67 28.93
CA LYS A 10 7.24 -8.46 29.16
C LYS A 10 8.09 -8.48 27.89
N CYS A 11 9.37 -8.12 28.01
CA CYS A 11 10.30 -8.16 26.90
C CYS A 11 10.61 -9.62 26.51
N PRO A 12 10.54 -10.00 25.21
CA PRO A 12 10.87 -11.34 24.77
C PRO A 12 12.37 -11.66 24.82
N HIS A 13 13.25 -10.65 24.93
CA HIS A 13 14.70 -10.82 24.93
C HIS A 13 15.30 -10.97 26.33
N CYS A 14 14.98 -10.05 27.26
CA CYS A 14 15.52 -10.08 28.62
C CYS A 14 14.55 -10.67 29.66
N GLY A 15 13.26 -10.82 29.32
CA GLY A 15 12.25 -11.33 30.25
C GLY A 15 11.78 -10.32 31.31
N GLU A 16 12.32 -9.11 31.33
CA GLU A 16 11.92 -8.04 32.24
C GLU A 16 10.62 -7.36 31.78
N TRP A 17 9.82 -6.85 32.72
CA TRP A 17 8.65 -6.05 32.39
C TRP A 17 9.04 -4.60 32.15
N SER A 18 8.80 -4.10 30.95
CA SER A 18 9.03 -2.69 30.61
C SER A 18 7.72 -1.97 30.32
N GLU A 19 7.71 -0.66 30.56
CA GLU A 19 6.59 0.21 30.23
C GLU A 19 6.36 0.19 28.70
N TRP A 20 5.09 0.07 28.30
CA TRP A 20 4.68 -0.10 26.91
C TRP A 20 3.58 0.90 26.57
N ASN A 21 3.84 1.79 25.60
CA ASN A 21 2.90 2.81 25.16
C ASN A 21 2.06 2.36 23.96
N GLN A 22 1.99 1.04 23.72
CA GLN A 22 1.32 0.44 22.56
C GLN A 22 1.91 0.89 21.22
N GLN A 23 3.12 1.44 21.22
CA GLN A 23 3.84 1.75 19.99
C GLN A 23 4.65 0.53 19.58
N PRO A 24 4.64 0.18 18.28
CA PRO A 24 5.37 -0.98 17.78
C PRO A 24 6.88 -0.72 17.75
N THR A 25 7.32 0.55 17.78
CA THR A 25 8.74 0.95 17.91
C THR A 25 9.23 1.03 19.36
N ASP A 26 8.42 0.68 20.36
CA ASP A 26 8.83 0.75 21.76
C ASP A 26 9.99 -0.22 22.06
N THR A 27 11.03 0.28 22.70
CA THR A 27 12.21 -0.47 23.13
C THR A 27 12.20 -0.74 24.62
N CYS A 28 12.81 -1.84 25.05
CA CYS A 28 12.91 -2.19 26.45
C CYS A 28 13.85 -1.24 27.19
N GLN A 29 13.42 -0.72 28.34
CA GLN A 29 14.26 0.15 29.18
C GLN A 29 15.50 -0.55 29.76
N PHE A 30 15.52 -1.89 29.80
CA PHE A 30 16.61 -2.67 30.40
C PHE A 30 17.63 -3.15 29.37
N CYS A 31 17.17 -3.67 28.23
CA CYS A 31 18.05 -4.28 27.22
C CYS A 31 18.10 -3.50 25.91
N GLY A 32 17.27 -2.47 25.72
CA GLY A 32 17.20 -1.69 24.48
C GLY A 32 16.59 -2.42 23.28
N ALA A 33 16.29 -3.72 23.40
CA ALA A 33 15.68 -4.50 22.33
C ALA A 33 14.20 -4.13 22.14
N LEU A 34 13.67 -4.34 20.94
CA LEU A 34 12.29 -4.02 20.62
C LEU A 34 11.30 -4.88 21.43
N LEU A 35 10.22 -4.26 21.92
CA LEU A 35 9.17 -4.98 22.67
C LEU A 35 8.24 -5.78 21.76
N ASP A 36 8.13 -5.38 20.49
CA ASP A 36 7.17 -5.99 19.56
C ASP A 36 7.64 -5.99 18.10
N ASP A 37 8.66 -6.79 17.80
CA ASP A 37 9.10 -6.98 16.41
C ASP A 37 7.98 -7.50 15.49
N ARG A 38 7.04 -8.28 16.04
CA ARG A 38 5.96 -8.89 15.26
C ARG A 38 4.95 -7.86 14.77
N THR A 39 4.66 -6.82 15.55
CA THR A 39 3.74 -5.76 15.10
C THR A 39 4.40 -4.86 14.06
N LEU A 40 5.68 -4.50 14.22
CA LEU A 40 6.41 -3.78 13.17
C LEU A 40 6.45 -4.56 11.85
N LEU A 41 6.75 -5.86 11.89
CA LEU A 41 6.76 -6.68 10.68
C LEU A 41 5.38 -6.72 10.00
N ARG A 42 4.30 -6.78 10.79
CA ARG A 42 2.92 -6.72 10.26
C ARG A 42 2.57 -5.35 9.70
N GLU A 43 3.03 -4.26 10.31
CA GLU A 43 2.83 -2.91 9.80
C GLU A 43 3.61 -2.67 8.52
N ALA A 44 4.88 -3.07 8.46
CA ALA A 44 5.69 -3.02 7.25
C ALA A 44 5.04 -3.84 6.11
N ALA A 45 4.52 -5.03 6.40
CA ALA A 45 3.78 -5.82 5.42
C ALA A 45 2.50 -5.12 4.95
N ARG A 46 1.73 -4.52 5.87
CA ARG A 46 0.52 -3.74 5.53
C ARG A 46 0.84 -2.51 4.70
N GLU A 47 1.93 -1.80 4.98
CA GLU A 47 2.40 -0.69 4.16
C GLU A 47 2.79 -1.14 2.77
N LEU A 48 3.47 -2.28 2.65
CA LEU A 48 3.85 -2.86 1.36
C LEU A 48 2.61 -3.23 0.53
N GLU A 49 1.61 -3.84 1.15
CA GLU A 49 0.32 -4.17 0.53
C GLU A 49 -0.48 -2.92 0.14
N ARG A 50 -0.46 -1.87 0.97
CA ARG A 50 -1.06 -0.56 0.61
C ARG A 50 -0.35 0.08 -0.57
N LYS A 51 0.99 0.02 -0.62
CA LYS A 51 1.78 0.52 -1.76
C LYS A 51 1.50 -0.26 -3.04
N LYS A 52 1.26 -1.57 -2.97
CA LYS A 52 0.81 -2.38 -4.11
C LYS A 52 -0.60 -2.00 -4.54
N LYS A 53 -1.55 -1.93 -3.59
CA LYS A 53 -2.96 -1.59 -3.89
C LYS A 53 -3.15 -0.19 -4.46
N ASN A 54 -2.31 0.76 -4.06
CA ASN A 54 -2.32 2.13 -4.58
C ASN A 54 -1.62 2.28 -5.93
N ARG A 55 -0.84 1.28 -6.37
CA ARG A 55 -0.53 1.15 -7.78
C ARG A 55 -1.78 0.62 -8.45
N ILE A 56 -2.47 1.51 -9.14
CA ILE A 56 -3.42 1.11 -10.16
C ILE A 56 -2.58 0.38 -11.21
N GLU A 57 -2.45 -0.94 -11.07
CA GLU A 57 -1.97 -1.82 -12.12
C GLU A 57 -3.05 -1.80 -13.20
N ILE A 58 -3.07 -0.72 -13.99
CA ILE A 58 -3.78 -0.75 -15.27
C ILE A 58 -2.98 -1.77 -16.08
N ASP A 59 -3.56 -2.95 -16.27
CA ASP A 59 -3.02 -4.00 -17.13
C ASP A 59 -3.09 -3.51 -18.59
N ILE A 60 -2.20 -2.58 -18.89
CA ILE A 60 -1.96 -2.07 -20.22
C ILE A 60 -0.87 -2.96 -20.79
N ILE A 61 -1.15 -3.57 -21.95
CA ILE A 61 -0.20 -4.44 -22.66
C ILE A 61 1.19 -3.78 -22.67
N GLU A 62 2.12 -4.38 -21.94
CA GLU A 62 3.46 -3.84 -21.74
C GLU A 62 4.24 -3.99 -23.06
N ILE A 63 4.65 -2.86 -23.64
CA ILE A 63 5.38 -2.82 -24.92
C ILE A 63 6.86 -2.98 -24.59
N TYR A 64 7.40 -4.19 -24.77
CA TYR A 64 8.82 -4.46 -24.54
C TYR A 64 9.70 -3.85 -25.65
N PRO A 65 10.87 -3.27 -25.32
CA PRO A 65 11.77 -2.65 -26.30
C PRO A 65 12.42 -3.67 -27.25
N THR A 66 12.35 -4.97 -26.95
CA THR A 66 12.81 -6.10 -27.78
C THR A 66 11.85 -6.50 -28.90
N ASP A 67 10.61 -5.98 -28.92
CA ASP A 67 9.65 -6.30 -29.97
C ASP A 67 10.01 -5.66 -31.32
N SER A 68 9.72 -6.39 -32.41
CA SER A 68 9.91 -5.92 -33.78
C SER A 68 9.04 -4.69 -34.07
N LEU A 69 9.56 -3.75 -34.89
CA LEU A 69 8.90 -2.49 -35.23
C LEU A 69 7.39 -2.60 -35.60
N PRO A 70 6.93 -3.57 -36.41
CA PRO A 70 5.50 -3.71 -36.70
C PRO A 70 4.66 -4.14 -35.49
N VAL A 71 5.21 -4.98 -34.60
CA VAL A 71 4.52 -5.43 -33.38
C VAL A 71 4.36 -4.28 -32.39
N LYS A 72 5.34 -3.37 -32.30
CA LYS A 72 5.25 -2.15 -31.47
C LYS A 72 4.12 -1.22 -31.92
N ILE A 73 3.93 -1.02 -33.23
CA ILE A 73 2.86 -0.16 -33.75
C ILE A 73 1.49 -0.77 -33.49
N GLY A 74 1.34 -2.08 -33.72
CA GLY A 74 0.09 -2.80 -33.43
C GLY A 74 -0.28 -2.74 -31.94
N LYS A 75 0.67 -3.03 -31.04
CA LYS A 75 0.44 -2.93 -29.59
C LYS A 75 0.07 -1.50 -29.16
N ARG A 76 0.70 -0.48 -29.74
CA ARG A 76 0.39 0.94 -29.45
C ARG A 76 -1.02 1.34 -29.91
N LEU A 77 -1.51 0.82 -31.03
CA LEU A 77 -2.89 1.02 -31.48
C LEU A 77 -3.90 0.40 -30.50
N ILE A 78 -3.65 -0.85 -30.08
CA ILE A 78 -4.51 -1.54 -29.11
C ILE A 78 -4.52 -0.79 -27.77
N GLN A 79 -3.36 -0.34 -27.31
CA GLN A 79 -3.23 0.49 -26.11
C GLN A 79 -4.01 1.82 -26.23
N ALA A 80 -3.96 2.48 -27.38
CA ALA A 80 -4.72 3.71 -27.62
C ALA A 80 -6.23 3.47 -27.58
N VAL A 81 -6.71 2.34 -28.12
CA VAL A 81 -8.12 1.94 -28.03
C VAL A 81 -8.53 1.67 -26.59
N GLN A 82 -7.71 0.95 -25.82
CA GLN A 82 -7.99 0.66 -24.41
C GLN A 82 -8.11 1.94 -23.58
N ILE A 83 -7.19 2.89 -23.75
CA ILE A 83 -7.23 4.20 -23.06
C ILE A 83 -8.46 5.01 -23.50
N SER A 84 -8.75 5.03 -24.81
CA SER A 84 -9.93 5.73 -25.34
C SER A 84 -11.22 5.16 -24.77
N PHE A 85 -11.36 3.84 -24.69
CA PHE A 85 -12.53 3.18 -24.12
C PHE A 85 -12.75 3.55 -22.66
N ILE A 86 -11.69 3.46 -21.84
CA ILE A 86 -11.75 3.87 -20.42
C ILE A 86 -12.17 5.34 -20.31
N GLY A 87 -11.55 6.22 -21.11
CA GLY A 87 -11.88 7.65 -21.14
C GLY A 87 -13.34 7.93 -21.51
N ILE A 88 -13.87 7.25 -22.53
CA ILE A 88 -15.28 7.40 -22.95
C ILE A 88 -16.22 6.91 -21.85
N VAL A 89 -15.98 5.75 -21.26
CA VAL A 89 -16.83 5.22 -20.17
C VAL A 89 -16.81 6.14 -18.95
N SER A 90 -15.63 6.60 -18.53
CA SER A 90 -15.49 7.57 -17.43
C SER A 90 -16.22 8.88 -17.75
N PHE A 91 -16.11 9.37 -18.99
CA PHE A 91 -16.82 10.57 -19.43
C PHE A 91 -18.34 10.39 -19.39
N ILE A 92 -18.87 9.26 -19.88
CA ILE A 92 -20.31 8.96 -19.85
C ILE A 92 -20.80 8.89 -18.40
N ILE A 93 -20.10 8.18 -17.52
CA ILE A 93 -20.48 8.08 -16.10
C ILE A 93 -20.51 9.47 -15.46
N TRP A 94 -19.45 10.26 -15.65
CA TRP A 94 -19.38 11.62 -15.14
C TRP A 94 -20.54 12.49 -15.67
N PHE A 95 -20.80 12.43 -16.98
CA PHE A 95 -21.86 13.19 -17.64
C PHE A 95 -23.24 12.80 -17.11
N LEU A 96 -23.52 11.50 -16.95
CA LEU A 96 -24.77 11.02 -16.36
C LEU A 96 -24.92 11.44 -14.90
N THR A 97 -23.84 11.38 -14.10
CA THR A 97 -23.88 11.86 -12.70
C THR A 97 -24.12 13.36 -12.61
N MET A 98 -23.61 14.14 -13.55
CA MET A 98 -23.85 15.59 -13.61
C MET A 98 -25.29 15.91 -14.00
N LEU A 99 -25.92 15.11 -14.87
CA LEU A 99 -27.33 15.27 -15.25
C LEU A 99 -28.30 14.79 -14.17
N ALA A 100 -27.89 13.82 -13.36
CA ALA A 100 -28.69 13.27 -12.26
C ALA A 100 -28.57 14.09 -10.95
N GLY A 101 -27.63 15.05 -10.91
CA GLY A 101 -27.43 15.99 -9.81
C GLY A 101 -28.36 17.20 -9.88
#